data_AF-A0A564FSG2-F1
#
_entry.id   AF-A0A564FSG2-F1
#
_cell.length_a   1.000
_cell.length_b   1.000
_cell.length_c   1.000
_cell.angle_alpha   90.00
_cell.angle_beta   90.00
_cell.angle_gamma   90.00
#
_symmetry.space_group_name_H-M   'P 1'
#
loop_
_entity.id
_entity.type
_entity.pdbx_description
1 polymer ?
#
loop_
_entity_poly.entity_id
_entity_poly.type
_entity_poly.pdbx_seq_one_letter_code
_entity_poly.pdbx_strand_id
1 'polypeptide(L)'
;MAQPNPLTTPPPGTDTYAGKGEILHPAAKHAFPPFESHTFLAQLVWLALAFGALYYLMAKVALPRIQGILHDRATRLSSDLDEAQRMKAEADEAGAAYEKSLRDAQGKAREIAQNTRNELAAEAETKRKSLEAELNAKLAASEATLKGRTEEAMGNVRTIAGETAAAIVERLTGKAPDKASLDRALDRTATAH
;
A
#
# COMPACT_ATOMS: atom_id res chain seq x y z
N MET A 1 -30.57 -50.87 77.24
CA MET A 1 -30.08 -52.03 78.02
C MET A 1 -28.56 -51.90 78.02
N ALA A 2 -27.93 -51.25 79.00
CA ALA A 2 -27.76 -51.73 80.37
C ALA A 2 -27.30 -53.20 80.36
N GLN A 3 -26.04 -53.47 80.70
CA GLN A 3 -25.69 -53.98 82.03
C GLN A 3 -24.16 -54.13 82.21
N PRO A 4 -23.68 -54.18 83.47
CA PRO A 4 -22.37 -53.69 83.92
C PRO A 4 -21.52 -54.71 84.73
N ASN A 5 -20.27 -54.31 85.06
CA ASN A 5 -19.43 -54.71 86.21
C ASN A 5 -19.13 -56.22 86.41
N PRO A 6 -18.33 -56.71 87.40
CA PRO A 6 -17.66 -56.07 88.56
C PRO A 6 -16.16 -56.48 88.69
N LEU A 7 -15.29 -55.84 89.47
CA LEU A 7 -14.96 -56.15 90.89
C LEU A 7 -13.68 -55.32 91.19
N THR A 8 -13.63 -54.34 92.10
CA THR A 8 -13.43 -54.46 93.58
C THR A 8 -12.35 -55.49 93.93
N THR A 9 -11.27 -55.24 94.68
CA THR A 9 -10.94 -54.27 95.73
C THR A 9 -9.47 -54.55 96.19
N PRO A 10 -8.80 -53.65 96.94
CA PRO A 10 -7.36 -53.73 97.26
C PRO A 10 -7.05 -54.56 98.51
N PRO A 11 -5.79 -55.00 98.73
CA PRO A 11 -5.34 -55.50 100.04
C PRO A 11 -4.42 -54.52 100.80
N PRO A 12 -4.24 -54.72 102.12
CA PRO A 12 -4.24 -53.65 103.11
C PRO A 12 -2.94 -53.51 103.92
N GLY A 13 -2.85 -52.41 104.67
CA GLY A 13 -2.04 -52.29 105.90
C GLY A 13 -1.06 -51.11 105.86
N THR A 14 -1.36 -49.91 106.40
CA THR A 14 -1.41 -49.50 107.83
C THR A 14 -0.01 -49.62 108.47
N ASP A 15 0.66 -48.61 109.03
CA ASP A 15 0.27 -47.32 109.61
C ASP A 15 1.51 -46.42 109.71
N THR A 16 1.31 -45.11 109.88
CA THR A 16 1.69 -44.38 111.12
C THR A 16 2.06 -42.92 110.82
N TYR A 17 1.28 -42.03 111.42
CA TYR A 17 1.43 -40.58 111.47
C TYR A 17 2.60 -40.17 112.37
N ALA A 18 3.34 -39.13 111.99
CA ALA A 18 4.04 -38.29 112.96
C ALA A 18 4.28 -36.89 112.39
N GLY A 19 3.37 -35.95 112.69
CA GLY A 19 3.67 -34.53 112.57
C GLY A 19 4.60 -34.11 113.71
N LYS A 20 5.69 -33.38 113.39
CA LYS A 20 6.39 -32.47 114.31
C LYS A 20 7.12 -31.38 113.52
N GLY A 21 6.80 -30.12 113.83
CA GLY A 21 7.69 -28.98 113.61
C GLY A 21 7.22 -27.97 112.57
N GLU A 22 6.38 -27.01 112.99
CA GLU A 22 6.28 -25.72 112.32
C GLU A 22 7.66 -25.07 112.21
N ILE A 23 8.08 -24.75 110.99
CA ILE A 23 8.98 -23.63 110.75
C ILE A 23 8.19 -22.64 109.91
N LEU A 24 7.71 -21.58 110.57
CA LEU A 24 7.24 -20.37 109.91
C LEU A 24 8.39 -19.84 109.04
N HIS A 25 8.24 -19.96 107.71
CA HIS A 25 8.98 -19.13 106.77
C HIS A 25 8.04 -18.01 106.30
N PRO A 26 8.46 -16.73 106.35
CA PRO A 26 7.62 -15.60 105.98
C PRO A 26 7.18 -15.71 104.52
N ALA A 27 5.95 -15.28 104.24
CA ALA A 27 5.38 -15.22 102.90
C ALA A 27 6.22 -14.36 101.96
N ALA A 28 7.18 -14.97 101.27
CA ALA A 28 7.84 -14.36 100.13
C ALA A 28 6.86 -14.45 98.94
N LYS A 29 6.35 -13.30 98.51
CA LYS A 29 5.51 -13.15 97.31
C LYS A 29 6.31 -13.62 96.08
N HIS A 30 6.19 -14.89 95.69
CA HIS A 30 6.70 -15.35 94.40
C HIS A 30 5.75 -14.83 93.32
N ALA A 31 6.15 -13.74 92.68
CA ALA A 31 5.52 -13.26 91.46
C ALA A 31 5.65 -14.34 90.37
N PHE A 32 4.64 -14.46 89.50
CA PHE A 32 4.65 -15.42 88.40
C PHE A 32 5.89 -15.13 87.52
N PRO A 33 6.85 -16.07 87.38
CA PRO A 33 8.15 -15.79 86.78
C PRO A 33 8.16 -15.19 85.36
N PRO A 34 7.17 -15.41 84.46
CA PRO A 34 7.20 -14.79 83.13
C PRO A 34 6.93 -13.27 83.11
N PHE A 35 6.62 -12.63 84.25
CA PHE A 35 6.33 -11.18 84.31
C PHE A 35 7.35 -10.37 85.13
N GLU A 36 8.53 -10.92 85.42
CA GLU A 36 9.59 -10.15 86.06
C GLU A 36 10.25 -9.15 85.08
N SER A 37 10.00 -7.87 85.33
CA SER A 37 10.32 -6.77 84.41
C SER A 37 11.80 -6.53 84.15
N HIS A 38 12.68 -7.10 84.97
CA HIS A 38 14.13 -7.01 84.83
C HIS A 38 14.65 -7.75 83.58
N THR A 39 13.96 -8.81 83.12
CA THR A 39 14.35 -9.57 81.92
C THR A 39 13.86 -8.96 80.61
N PHE A 40 12.81 -8.13 80.65
CA PHE A 40 12.28 -7.46 79.46
C PHE A 40 13.30 -6.49 78.84
N LEU A 41 14.14 -5.83 79.63
CA LEU A 41 15.16 -4.93 79.10
C LEU A 41 16.18 -5.66 78.21
N ALA A 42 16.69 -6.82 78.65
CA ALA A 42 17.61 -7.62 77.85
C ALA A 42 16.94 -8.14 76.56
N GLN A 43 15.68 -8.58 76.65
CA GLN A 43 14.90 -9.01 75.49
C GLN A 43 14.66 -7.86 74.49
N LEU A 44 14.36 -6.66 74.98
CA LEU A 44 14.17 -5.48 74.14
C LEU A 44 15.47 -5.01 73.48
N VAL A 45 16.60 -5.06 74.20
CA VAL A 45 17.91 -4.76 73.61
C VAL A 45 18.25 -5.76 72.52
N TRP A 46 18.05 -7.06 72.76
CA TRP A 46 18.29 -8.08 71.73
C TRP A 46 17.33 -7.96 70.55
N LEU A 47 16.05 -7.67 70.80
CA LEU A 47 15.05 -7.40 69.76
C LEU A 47 15.46 -6.20 68.92
N ALA A 48 15.87 -5.10 69.54
CA ALA A 48 16.32 -3.90 68.83
C ALA A 48 17.57 -4.17 68.00
N LEU A 49 18.50 -4.98 68.51
CA LEU A 49 19.73 -5.35 67.80
C LEU A 49 19.43 -6.25 66.59
N ALA A 50 18.59 -7.28 66.78
CA ALA A 50 18.15 -8.18 65.70
C ALA A 50 17.30 -7.44 64.65
N PHE A 51 16.35 -6.61 65.10
CA PHE A 51 15.51 -5.81 64.22
C PHE A 51 16.33 -4.76 63.46
N GLY A 52 17.28 -4.11 64.12
CA GLY A 52 18.21 -3.16 63.49
C GLY A 52 19.11 -3.83 62.45
N ALA A 53 19.65 -5.02 62.75
CA ALA A 53 20.43 -5.80 61.79
C ALA A 53 19.59 -6.23 60.59
N LEU A 54 18.36 -6.72 60.81
CA LEU A 54 17.43 -7.08 59.74
C LEU A 54 17.03 -5.86 58.90
N TYR A 55 16.72 -4.73 59.55
CA TYR A 55 16.38 -3.48 58.87
C TYR A 55 17.53 -2.99 57.99
N TYR A 56 18.75 -2.99 58.52
CA TYR A 56 19.94 -2.61 57.76
C TYR A 56 20.14 -3.51 56.53
N LEU A 57 20.00 -4.83 56.69
CA LEU A 57 20.11 -5.79 55.60
C LEU A 57 19.01 -5.58 54.55
N MET A 58 17.78 -5.33 54.98
CA MET A 58 16.66 -5.06 54.07
C MET A 58 16.84 -3.74 53.31
N ALA A 59 17.28 -2.69 54.01
CA ALA A 59 17.55 -1.37 53.42
C ALA A 59 18.69 -1.42 52.42
N LYS A 60 19.76 -2.19 52.69
CA LYS A 60 20.94 -2.27 51.82
C LYS A 60 20.86 -3.34 50.74
N VAL A 61 19.99 -4.35 50.85
CA VAL A 61 19.93 -5.45 49.87
C VAL A 61 18.59 -5.52 49.16
N ALA A 62 17.47 -5.50 49.87
CA ALA A 62 16.16 -5.67 49.24
C ALA A 62 15.71 -4.41 48.50
N LEU A 63 15.87 -3.24 49.11
CA LEU A 63 15.53 -1.95 48.47
C LEU A 63 16.27 -1.74 47.13
N PRO A 64 17.61 -1.84 47.06
CA PRO A 64 18.31 -1.64 45.78
C PRO A 64 18.00 -2.72 44.75
N ARG A 65 17.72 -3.98 45.17
CA ARG A 65 17.29 -5.02 44.23
C ARG A 65 15.92 -4.72 43.61
N ILE A 66 14.96 -4.26 44.40
CA ILE A 66 13.63 -3.90 43.89
C ILE A 66 13.72 -2.66 42.99
N GLN A 67 14.52 -1.66 43.39
CA GLN A 67 14.76 -0.47 42.57
C GLN A 67 15.40 -0.82 41.22
N GLY A 68 16.39 -1.72 41.19
CA GLY A 68 17.01 -2.20 39.96
C GLY A 68 16.00 -2.86 39.01
N ILE A 69 15.18 -3.78 39.51
CA ILE A 69 14.16 -4.46 38.69
C ILE A 69 13.13 -3.48 38.13
N LEU A 70 12.68 -2.51 38.96
CA LEU A 70 11.71 -1.52 38.51
C LEU A 70 12.31 -0.58 37.45
N HIS A 71 13.56 -0.17 37.64
CA HIS A 71 14.29 0.63 36.67
C HIS A 71 14.49 -0.13 35.36
N ASP A 72 14.94 -1.39 35.41
CA ASP A 72 15.13 -2.21 34.22
C ASP A 72 13.83 -2.37 33.42
N ARG A 73 12.70 -2.58 34.10
CA ARG A 73 11.39 -2.65 33.45
C ARG A 73 10.98 -1.32 32.84
N ALA A 74 11.16 -0.22 33.57
CA ALA A 74 10.84 1.12 33.07
C ALA A 74 11.66 1.45 31.82
N THR A 75 12.96 1.17 31.85
CA THR A 75 13.89 1.38 30.73
C THR A 75 13.57 0.49 29.53
N ARG A 76 13.22 -0.78 29.75
CA ARG A 76 12.76 -1.66 28.66
C ARG A 76 11.45 -1.15 28.05
N LEU A 77 10.47 -0.80 28.89
CA LEU A 77 9.20 -0.27 28.40
C LEU A 77 9.37 1.03 27.62
N SER A 78 10.21 1.96 28.09
CA SER A 78 10.48 3.18 27.34
C SER A 78 11.18 2.88 26.02
N SER A 79 12.18 1.98 26.03
CA SER A 79 12.86 1.56 24.81
C SER A 79 11.92 0.91 23.79
N ASP A 80 11.05 0.00 24.25
CA ASP A 80 10.08 -0.70 23.40
C ASP A 80 9.04 0.28 22.84
N LEU A 81 8.60 1.27 23.64
CA LEU A 81 7.69 2.32 23.18
C LEU A 81 8.36 3.25 22.16
N ASP A 82 9.60 3.66 22.40
CA ASP A 82 10.37 4.51 21.48
C ASP A 82 10.62 3.77 20.16
N GLU A 83 10.96 2.48 20.23
CA GLU A 83 11.11 1.64 19.05
C GLU A 83 9.79 1.45 18.30
N ALA A 84 8.69 1.21 18.99
CA ALA A 84 7.37 1.10 18.37
C ALA A 84 6.94 2.42 17.69
N GLN A 85 7.20 3.57 18.34
CA GLN A 85 6.95 4.90 17.77
C GLN A 85 7.81 5.12 16.51
N ARG A 86 9.09 4.74 16.56
CA ARG A 86 10.00 4.84 15.41
C ARG A 86 9.53 3.98 14.25
N MET A 87 9.23 2.70 14.50
CA MET A 87 8.72 1.78 13.47
C MET A 87 7.39 2.26 12.88
N LYS A 88 6.51 2.84 13.70
CA LYS A 88 5.27 3.45 13.22
C LYS A 88 5.56 4.65 12.31
N ALA A 89 6.44 5.56 12.73
CA ALA A 89 6.81 6.73 11.94
C ALA A 89 7.43 6.32 10.59
N GLU A 90 8.33 5.33 10.59
CA GLU A 90 8.93 4.77 9.37
C GLU A 90 7.87 4.14 8.46
N ALA A 91 6.91 3.41 9.01
CA ALA A 91 5.81 2.81 8.24
C ALA A 91 4.87 3.88 7.65
N ASP A 92 4.52 4.92 8.42
CA ASP A 92 3.70 6.03 7.97
C ASP A 92 4.42 6.84 6.86
N GLU A 93 5.73 7.08 7.01
CA GLU A 93 6.56 7.73 5.99
C GLU A 93 6.66 6.88 4.72
N ALA A 94 6.92 5.59 4.84
CA ALA A 94 6.97 4.66 3.71
C ALA A 94 5.61 4.58 2.99
N GLY A 95 4.50 4.57 3.75
CA GLY A 95 3.15 4.63 3.23
C GLY A 95 2.90 5.91 2.43
N ALA A 96 3.23 7.07 3.00
CA ALA A 96 3.10 8.35 2.32
C ALA A 96 3.97 8.45 1.06
N ALA A 97 5.21 7.95 1.09
CA ALA A 97 6.10 7.90 -0.06
C ALA A 97 5.54 6.98 -1.16
N TYR A 98 4.99 5.81 -0.79
CA TYR A 98 4.35 4.90 -1.72
C TYR A 98 3.12 5.53 -2.39
N GLU A 99 2.21 6.12 -1.62
CA GLU A 99 1.03 6.81 -2.16
C GLU A 99 1.42 7.97 -3.09
N LYS A 100 2.43 8.76 -2.71
CA LYS A 100 2.95 9.83 -3.56
C LYS A 100 3.50 9.27 -4.87
N SER A 101 4.33 8.23 -4.81
CA SER A 101 4.91 7.59 -6.00
C SER A 101 3.82 7.06 -6.94
N LEU A 102 2.74 6.50 -6.39
CA LEU A 102 1.61 6.00 -7.16
C LEU A 102 0.85 7.14 -7.85
N ARG A 103 0.58 8.24 -7.13
CA ARG A 103 -0.07 9.43 -7.70
C ARG A 103 0.80 10.07 -8.79
N ASP A 104 2.10 10.19 -8.56
CA ASP A 104 3.04 10.73 -9.54
C ASP A 104 3.12 9.85 -10.79
N ALA A 105 3.16 8.52 -10.62
CA ALA A 105 3.16 7.58 -11.74
C ALA A 105 1.85 7.64 -12.55
N GLN A 106 0.70 7.70 -11.87
CA GLN A 106 -0.60 7.88 -12.54
C GLN A 106 -0.69 9.23 -13.25
N GLY A 107 -0.15 10.30 -12.66
CA GLY A 107 -0.05 11.62 -13.28
C GLY A 107 0.77 11.58 -14.57
N LYS A 108 1.99 11.03 -14.50
CA LYS A 108 2.87 10.86 -15.67
C LYS A 108 2.24 9.99 -16.76
N ALA A 109 1.57 8.90 -16.38
CA ALA A 109 0.90 8.04 -17.36
C ALA A 109 -0.22 8.79 -18.12
N ARG A 110 -1.01 9.61 -17.41
CA ARG A 110 -2.05 10.45 -18.04
C ARG A 110 -1.44 11.52 -18.94
N GLU A 111 -0.35 12.14 -18.51
CA GLU A 111 0.39 13.14 -19.30
C GLU A 111 0.95 12.52 -20.58
N ILE A 112 1.62 11.37 -20.49
CA ILE A 112 2.12 10.63 -21.65
C ILE A 112 0.98 10.27 -22.60
N ALA A 113 -0.12 9.71 -22.08
CA ALA A 113 -1.26 9.35 -22.91
C ALA A 113 -1.86 10.56 -23.64
N GLN A 114 -1.96 11.71 -22.97
CA GLN A 114 -2.47 12.95 -23.57
C GLN A 114 -1.50 13.51 -24.62
N ASN A 115 -0.20 13.57 -24.32
CA ASN A 115 0.82 14.04 -25.25
C ASN A 115 0.87 13.16 -26.50
N THR A 116 0.92 11.83 -26.35
CA THR A 116 0.88 10.89 -27.48
C THR A 116 -0.39 11.06 -28.30
N ARG A 117 -1.56 11.25 -27.67
CA ARG A 117 -2.81 11.49 -28.43
C ARG A 117 -2.75 12.78 -29.25
N ASN A 118 -2.18 13.84 -28.68
CA ASN A 118 -2.03 15.12 -29.37
C ASN A 118 -1.03 15.02 -30.53
N GLU A 119 0.10 14.36 -30.32
CA GLU A 119 1.11 14.10 -31.36
C GLU A 119 0.54 13.27 -32.50
N LEU A 120 -0.14 12.15 -32.18
CA LEU A 120 -0.80 11.31 -33.20
C LEU A 120 -1.86 12.08 -33.97
N ALA A 121 -2.64 12.93 -33.32
CA ALA A 121 -3.64 13.76 -34.00
C ALA A 121 -2.97 14.76 -34.97
N ALA A 122 -1.88 15.39 -34.56
CA ALA A 122 -1.11 16.32 -35.40
C ALA A 122 -0.45 15.61 -36.59
N GLU A 123 0.14 14.43 -36.36
CA GLU A 123 0.69 13.59 -37.43
C GLU A 123 -0.38 13.11 -38.40
N ALA A 124 -1.54 12.67 -37.89
CA ALA A 124 -2.65 12.22 -38.71
C ALA A 124 -3.16 13.34 -39.60
N GLU A 125 -3.31 14.56 -39.07
CA GLU A 125 -3.73 15.72 -39.85
C GLU A 125 -2.68 16.11 -40.91
N THR A 126 -1.40 16.01 -40.58
CA THR A 126 -0.31 16.26 -41.53
C THR A 126 -0.31 15.24 -42.67
N LYS A 127 -0.44 13.95 -42.34
CA LYS A 127 -0.53 12.86 -43.32
C LYS A 127 -1.79 13.01 -44.17
N ARG A 128 -2.94 13.34 -43.57
CA ARG A 128 -4.20 13.59 -44.29
C ARG A 128 -4.02 14.70 -45.32
N LYS A 129 -3.48 15.85 -44.92
CA LYS A 129 -3.21 16.97 -45.84
C LYS A 129 -2.25 16.60 -46.97
N SER A 130 -1.19 15.86 -46.66
CA SER A 130 -0.24 15.38 -47.68
C SER A 130 -0.91 14.45 -48.69
N LEU A 131 -1.70 13.49 -48.21
CA LEU A 131 -2.44 12.56 -49.06
C LEU A 131 -3.48 13.28 -49.91
N GLU A 132 -4.19 14.26 -49.34
CA GLU A 132 -5.16 15.08 -50.09
C GLU A 132 -4.47 15.88 -51.20
N ALA A 133 -3.30 16.46 -50.93
CA ALA A 133 -2.51 17.15 -51.94
C ALA A 133 -2.05 16.20 -53.06
N GLU A 134 -1.58 15.00 -52.71
CA GLU A 134 -1.15 13.99 -53.68
C GLU A 134 -2.33 13.48 -54.52
N LEU A 135 -3.48 13.21 -53.90
CA LEU A 135 -4.70 12.80 -54.59
C LEU A 135 -5.17 13.88 -55.56
N ASN A 136 -5.20 15.14 -55.14
CA ASN A 136 -5.59 16.26 -56.00
C ASN A 136 -4.64 16.42 -57.19
N ALA A 137 -3.32 16.28 -56.96
CA ALA A 137 -2.35 16.32 -58.04
C ALA A 137 -2.54 15.17 -59.04
N LYS A 138 -2.81 13.96 -58.55
CA LYS A 138 -3.07 12.77 -59.38
C LYS A 138 -4.38 12.88 -60.15
N LEU A 139 -5.41 13.47 -59.54
CA LEU A 139 -6.68 13.75 -60.20
C LEU A 139 -6.49 14.75 -61.34
N ALA A 140 -5.82 15.88 -61.09
CA ALA A 140 -5.52 16.88 -62.10
C ALA A 140 -4.69 16.32 -63.28
N ALA A 141 -3.68 15.48 -62.99
CA ALA A 141 -2.88 14.81 -64.02
C ALA A 141 -3.71 13.83 -64.86
N SER A 142 -4.63 13.12 -64.22
CA SER A 142 -5.55 12.19 -64.90
C SER A 142 -6.55 12.95 -65.77
N GLU A 143 -7.10 14.06 -65.27
CA GLU A 143 -8.00 14.94 -66.03
C GLU A 143 -7.30 15.54 -67.26
N ALA A 144 -6.06 16.00 -67.11
CA ALA A 144 -5.25 16.48 -68.24
C ALA A 144 -5.00 15.37 -69.28
N THR A 145 -4.70 14.14 -68.81
CA THR A 145 -4.51 12.98 -69.69
C THR A 145 -5.79 12.60 -70.43
N LEU A 146 -6.93 12.59 -69.73
CA LEU A 146 -8.24 12.33 -70.34
C LEU A 146 -8.57 13.39 -71.38
N LYS A 147 -8.36 14.68 -71.06
CA LYS A 147 -8.58 15.77 -72.01
C LYS A 147 -7.74 15.62 -73.27
N GLY A 148 -6.45 15.33 -73.12
CA GLY A 148 -5.56 15.08 -74.27
C GLY A 148 -6.00 13.88 -75.12
N ARG A 149 -6.42 12.78 -74.48
CA ARG A 149 -6.96 11.61 -75.20
C ARG A 149 -8.28 11.92 -75.91
N THR A 150 -9.14 12.74 -75.30
CA THR A 150 -10.38 13.20 -75.94
C THR A 150 -10.09 14.07 -77.14
N GLU A 151 -9.16 15.02 -77.03
CA GLU A 151 -8.73 15.88 -78.15
C GLU A 151 -8.15 15.05 -79.30
N GLU A 152 -7.27 14.08 -79.00
CA GLU A 152 -6.71 13.14 -79.99
C GLU A 152 -7.81 12.30 -80.65
N ALA A 153 -8.72 11.72 -79.87
CA ALA A 153 -9.82 10.92 -80.40
C ALA A 153 -10.75 11.74 -81.31
N MET A 154 -11.06 12.99 -80.93
CA MET A 154 -11.87 13.89 -81.75
C MET A 154 -11.14 14.29 -83.04
N GLY A 155 -9.81 14.50 -82.98
CA GLY A 155 -8.98 14.72 -84.17
C GLY A 155 -8.99 13.52 -85.12
N ASN A 156 -8.86 12.30 -84.59
CA ASN A 156 -8.93 11.07 -85.39
C ASN A 156 -10.31 10.89 -86.04
N VAL A 157 -11.40 11.16 -85.32
CA VAL A 157 -12.77 11.14 -85.87
C VAL A 157 -12.91 12.14 -87.00
N ARG A 158 -12.38 13.36 -86.84
CA ARG A 158 -12.41 14.39 -87.91
C ARG A 158 -11.67 13.92 -89.16
N THR A 159 -10.49 13.31 -89.01
CA THR A 159 -9.72 12.76 -90.14
C THR A 159 -10.51 11.67 -90.86
N ILE A 160 -11.05 10.68 -90.13
CA ILE A 160 -11.84 9.58 -90.70
C ILE A 160 -13.10 10.12 -91.39
N ALA A 161 -13.78 11.10 -90.79
CA ALA A 161 -14.95 11.75 -91.39
C ALA A 161 -14.60 12.47 -92.70
N GLY A 162 -13.46 13.18 -92.74
CA GLY A 162 -12.97 13.84 -93.96
C GLY A 162 -12.61 12.86 -95.06
N GLU A 163 -11.86 11.79 -94.75
CA GLU A 163 -11.54 10.72 -95.70
C GLU A 163 -12.80 10.04 -96.24
N THR A 164 -13.76 9.73 -95.37
CA THR A 164 -15.03 9.10 -95.75
C THR A 164 -15.87 10.03 -96.62
N ALA A 165 -16.00 11.30 -96.25
CA ALA A 165 -16.75 12.29 -97.02
C ALA A 165 -16.11 12.54 -98.40
N ALA A 166 -14.78 12.62 -98.47
CA ALA A 166 -14.06 12.75 -99.74
C ALA A 166 -14.33 11.55 -100.66
N ALA A 167 -14.24 10.33 -100.12
CA ALA A 167 -14.51 9.10 -100.87
C ALA A 167 -15.96 9.04 -101.38
N ILE A 168 -16.94 9.46 -100.58
CA ILE A 168 -18.35 9.53 -100.97
C ILE A 168 -18.55 10.54 -102.12
N VAL A 169 -17.98 11.74 -102.01
CA VAL A 169 -18.12 12.79 -103.05
C VAL A 169 -17.44 12.38 -104.34
N GLU A 170 -16.26 11.76 -104.28
CA GLU A 170 -15.55 11.24 -105.45
C GLU A 170 -16.36 10.15 -106.15
N ARG A 171 -16.97 9.23 -105.39
CA ARG A 171 -17.87 8.20 -105.93
C ARG A 171 -19.12 8.77 -106.61
N LEU A 172 -19.65 9.88 -106.10
CA LEU A 172 -20.89 10.48 -106.61
C LEU A 172 -20.67 11.41 -107.81
N THR A 173 -19.53 12.12 -107.85
CA THR A 173 -19.24 13.16 -108.85
C THR A 173 -18.18 12.77 -109.87
N GLY A 174 -17.45 11.67 -109.63
CA GLY A 174 -16.36 11.19 -110.48
C GLY A 174 -15.07 12.02 -110.40
N LYS A 175 -14.99 13.00 -109.51
CA LYS A 175 -13.80 13.85 -109.28
C LYS A 175 -13.55 14.01 -107.78
N ALA A 176 -12.28 13.99 -107.39
CA ALA A 176 -11.90 14.25 -106.00
C ALA A 176 -12.26 15.70 -105.60
N PRO A 177 -12.88 15.92 -104.42
CA PRO A 177 -13.19 17.25 -103.92
C PRO A 177 -11.93 18.01 -103.52
N ASP A 178 -11.98 19.34 -103.63
CA ASP A 178 -10.93 20.23 -103.14
C ASP A 178 -10.81 20.17 -101.61
N LYS A 179 -9.61 19.87 -101.10
CA LYS A 179 -9.33 19.70 -99.65
C LYS A 179 -9.71 20.94 -98.85
N ALA A 180 -9.37 22.14 -99.33
CA ALA A 180 -9.65 23.39 -98.61
C ALA A 180 -11.15 23.70 -98.51
N SER A 181 -11.96 23.20 -99.45
CA SER A 181 -13.41 23.34 -99.43
C SER A 181 -14.07 22.30 -98.52
N LEU A 182 -13.53 21.09 -98.46
CA LEU A 182 -13.97 20.02 -97.55
C LEU A 182 -13.68 20.38 -96.08
N ASP A 183 -12.48 20.88 -95.78
CA ASP A 183 -12.08 21.27 -94.41
C ASP A 183 -12.99 22.39 -93.88
N ARG A 184 -13.27 23.40 -94.72
CA ARG A 184 -14.21 24.48 -94.38
C ARG A 184 -15.64 23.97 -94.11
N ALA A 185 -16.08 22.92 -94.81
CA ALA A 185 -17.39 22.33 -94.58
C ALA A 185 -17.43 21.56 -93.25
N LEU A 186 -16.39 20.78 -92.94
CA LEU A 186 -16.24 20.06 -91.67
C LEU A 186 -16.17 21.00 -90.47
N ASP A 187 -15.41 22.09 -90.57
CA ASP A 187 -15.33 23.14 -89.53
C ASP A 187 -16.68 23.80 -89.24
N ARG A 188 -17.45 24.07 -90.31
CA ARG A 188 -18.77 24.69 -90.19
C ARG A 188 -19.77 23.77 -89.50
N THR A 189 -19.67 22.44 -89.70
CA THR A 189 -20.50 21.47 -88.98
C THR A 189 -20.03 21.23 -87.55
N ALA A 190 -18.73 21.29 -87.27
CA ALA A 190 -18.18 21.08 -85.94
C ALA A 190 -18.48 22.23 -84.95
N THR A 191 -18.76 23.43 -85.46
CA THR A 191 -19.10 24.63 -84.65
C THR A 191 -20.61 24.82 -84.45
N ALA A 192 -21.45 24.00 -85.09
CA ALA A 192 -22.91 24.10 -85.03
C ALA A 192 -23.55 23.31 -83.85
N HIS A 193 -22.74 22.59 -83.07
CA HIS A 193 -23.13 21.86 -81.86
C HIS A 193 -22.28 22.33 -80.68
#